data_AF-A0A0V0H523-F1
#
_entry.id   AF-A0A0V0H523-F1
#
_cell.length_a   1.000
_cell.length_b   1.000
_cell.length_c   1.000
_cell.angle_alpha   90.00
_cell.angle_beta   90.00
_cell.angle_gamma   90.00
#
_symmetry.space_group_name_H-M   'P 1'
#
loop_
_entity.id
_entity.type
_entity.pdbx_description
1 polymer ?
#
loop_
_entity_poly.entity_id
_entity_poly.type
_entity_poly.pdbx_seq_one_letter_code
_entity_poly.pdbx_strand_id
1 'polypeptide(L)' 'MDKVAQVWSPQGWNLIFRRAMNDWEINRVADLLQILNAYPGVIVGYDLPIWKLHSKGSFTVKSCY' A
#
# COMPACT_ATOMS: atom_id res chain seq x y z
N MET A 1 -3.31 -9.58 10.31
CA MET A 1 -2.83 -8.47 9.46
C MET A 1 -2.43 -9.09 8.15
N ASP A 2 -3.09 -8.69 7.07
CA ASP A 2 -2.76 -9.19 5.73
C ASP A 2 -1.43 -8.60 5.28
N LYS A 3 -0.52 -9.45 4.82
CA LYS A 3 0.80 -9.05 4.29
C LYS A 3 0.63 -8.57 2.85
N VAL A 4 1.45 -7.60 2.42
CA VAL A 4 1.47 -7.11 1.03
C VAL A 4 1.61 -8.27 0.02
N ALA A 5 2.37 -9.31 0.38
CA ALA A 5 2.53 -10.53 -0.41
C ALA A 5 1.24 -11.33 -0.68
N GLN A 6 0.16 -11.11 0.08
CA GLN A 6 -1.12 -11.78 -0.14
C GLN A 6 -2.00 -11.06 -1.18
N VAL A 7 -1.73 -9.79 -1.45
CA VAL A 7 -2.54 -8.95 -2.36
C VAL A 7 -1.78 -8.48 -3.59
N TRP A 8 -0.47 -8.76 -3.68
CA TRP A 8 0.36 -8.45 -4.84
C TRP A 8 0.89 -9.73 -5.50
N SER A 9 0.92 -9.72 -6.83
CA SER A 9 1.51 -10.75 -7.67
C SER A 9 2.20 -10.11 -8.89
N PRO A 10 3.02 -10.84 -9.65
CA PRO A 10 3.52 -10.37 -10.94
C PRO A 10 2.42 -10.00 -11.94
N GLN A 11 1.19 -10.48 -11.74
CA GLN A 11 0.01 -10.15 -12.56
C GLN A 11 -0.69 -8.86 -12.09
N GLY A 12 -0.25 -8.27 -10.97
CA GLY A 12 -0.77 -7.02 -10.43
C GLY A 12 -1.31 -7.12 -9.01
N TRP A 13 -2.05 -6.08 -8.61
CA TRP A 13 -2.65 -5.93 -7.28
C TRP A 13 -4.10 -6.45 -7.25
N ASN A 14 -4.40 -7.32 -6.30
CA ASN A 14 -5.74 -7.82 -6.01
C ASN A 14 -6.37 -7.05 -4.83
N LEU A 15 -6.82 -5.81 -5.10
CA LEU A 15 -7.38 -4.93 -4.08
C LEU A 15 -8.89 -5.17 -3.90
N ILE A 16 -9.33 -5.23 -2.65
CA ILE A 16 -10.75 -5.30 -2.29
C ILE A 16 -11.15 -3.98 -1.61
N PHE A 17 -12.10 -3.27 -2.20
CA PHE A 17 -12.66 -2.06 -1.62
C PHE A 17 -13.87 -2.40 -0.74
N ARG A 18 -13.94 -1.80 0.45
CA ARG A 18 -15.04 -2.03 1.40
C ARG A 18 -16.40 -1.48 0.95
N ARG A 19 -16.41 -0.60 -0.05
CA ARG A 19 -17.62 0.01 -0.63
C ARG A 19 -17.36 0.43 -2.07
N ALA A 20 -18.45 0.71 -2.79
CA ALA A 20 -18.38 1.36 -4.09
C ALA A 20 -17.73 2.76 -3.98
N MET A 21 -17.03 3.15 -5.05
CA MET A 21 -16.40 4.47 -5.18
C MET A 21 -17.45 5.49 -5.64
N ASN A 22 -17.36 6.71 -5.11
CA ASN A 22 -18.07 7.84 -5.68
C ASN A 22 -17.29 8.39 -6.87
N ASP A 23 -17.95 9.12 -7.77
CA ASP A 23 -17.32 9.70 -8.96
C ASP A 23 -16.12 10.60 -8.62
N TRP A 24 -16.22 11.36 -7.52
CA TRP A 24 -15.14 12.23 -7.05
C TRP A 24 -13.93 11.48 -6.47
N GLU A 25 -14.06 10.18 -6.21
CA GLU A 25 -12.98 9.32 -5.70
C GLU A 25 -12.20 8.64 -6.82
N ILE A 26 -12.81 8.49 -8.00
CA ILE A 26 -12.25 7.72 -9.11
C ILE A 26 -10.85 8.22 -9.48
N ASN A 27 -10.67 9.52 -9.64
CA ASN A 27 -9.35 10.08 -10.00
C ASN A 27 -8.29 9.79 -8.94
N ARG A 28 -8.65 9.92 -7.65
CA ARG A 28 -7.71 9.60 -6.56
C ARG A 28 -7.35 8.13 -6.49
N VAL A 29 -8.30 7.25 -6.82
CA VAL A 29 -8.05 5.81 -6.86
C VAL A 29 -7.19 5.46 -8.08
N ALA A 30 -7.40 6.11 -9.22
CA ALA A 30 -6.53 5.97 -10.39
C ALA A 30 -5.08 6.39 -10.07
N ASP A 31 -4.89 7.54 -9.43
CA ASP A 31 -3.57 8.01 -8.99
C ASP A 31 -2.91 7.02 -8.02
N LEU A 32 -3.67 6.48 -7.06
CA LEU A 32 -3.20 5.44 -6.14
C LEU A 32 -2.75 4.18 -6.89
N LEU A 33 -3.56 3.70 -7.83
CA LEU A 33 -3.23 2.52 -8.63
C LEU A 33 -1.97 2.74 -9.48
N GLN A 34 -1.76 3.94 -10.01
CA GLN A 34 -0.55 4.30 -10.74
C GLN A 34 0.70 4.22 -9.84
N ILE A 35 0.62 4.72 -8.61
CA ILE A 35 1.69 4.63 -7.62
C ILE A 35 1.97 3.16 -7.27
N LEU A 36 0.92 2.38 -7.00
CA LEU A 36 1.04 0.96 -6.66
C LEU A 36 1.64 0.15 -7.81
N ASN A 37 1.34 0.49 -9.06
CA ASN A 37 1.89 -0.22 -10.22
C ASN A 37 3.42 -0.06 -10.36
N ALA A 38 4.00 1.01 -9.81
CA ALA A 38 5.44 1.20 -9.77
C ALA A 38 6.15 0.32 -8.72
N TYR A 39 5.40 -0.42 -7.89
CA TYR A 39 5.97 -1.33 -6.91
C TYR A 39 6.74 -2.47 -7.59
N PRO A 40 8.05 -2.65 -7.32
CA PRO A 40 8.90 -3.62 -8.00
C PRO A 40 8.63 -5.08 -7.59
N GLY A 41 7.74 -5.28 -6.62
CA GLY A 41 7.35 -6.58 -6.12
C GLY A 41 7.88 -6.93 -4.74
N VAL A 42 7.36 -8.04 -4.21
CA VAL A 42 7.82 -8.59 -2.94
C VAL A 42 9.08 -9.40 -3.21
N ILE A 43 10.23 -8.83 -2.86
CA ILE A 43 11.50 -9.56 -2.88
C ILE A 43 11.44 -10.64 -1.81
N VAL A 44 11.82 -11.88 -2.14
CA VAL A 44 12.02 -12.94 -1.14
C VAL A 44 13.24 -12.55 -0.30
N GLY A 45 13.01 -11.82 0.78
CA GLY A 45 14.02 -11.27 1.67
C GLY A 45 13.42 -10.86 3.01
N TYR A 46 14.25 -10.38 3.93
CA TYR A 46 13.77 -9.87 5.22
C TYR A 46 12.81 -8.69 5.01
N ASP A 47 11.70 -8.66 5.75
CA ASP A 47 10.78 -7.52 5.76
C ASP A 47 11.59 -6.25 6.04
N LEU A 48 11.56 -5.32 5.08
CA LEU A 48 12.13 -4.00 5.29
C LEU A 48 11.22 -3.24 6.27
N PRO A 49 11.78 -2.48 7.22
CA PRO A 49 10.98 -1.78 8.19
C PRO A 49 10.09 -0.76 7.47
N ILE A 50 8.78 -0.97 7.58
CA ILE A 50 7.78 -0.11 6.97
C ILE A 50 7.44 0.98 7.98
N TRP A 51 7.48 2.24 7.56
CA TRP A 51 7.12 3.37 8.40
C TRP A 51 5.63 3.31 8.74
N LYS A 52 5.32 2.90 9.97
CA LYS A 52 3.95 2.96 10.47
C LYS A 52 3.60 4.43 10.72
N LEU A 53 2.47 4.87 10.17
CA LEU A 53 1.94 6.20 10.45
C LEU A 53 1.72 6.33 11.96
N HIS A 54 2.47 7.23 12.60
CA HIS A 54 2.29 7.52 14.01
C HIS A 54 0.92 8.17 14.23
N SER A 55 0.29 7.93 15.39
CA SER A 55 -1.05 8.47 15.72
C SER A 55 -1.16 10.00 15.67
N LYS A 56 -0.02 10.70 15.65
CA LYS A 56 0.07 12.17 15.50
C LYS A 56 0.39 12.65 14.08
N GLY A 57 0.46 11.76 13.09
CA GLY A 57 0.77 12.11 11.69
C GLY A 57 2.21 12.55 11.43
N SER A 58 3.13 12.39 12.39
CA SER A 58 4.55 12.73 12.25
C SER A 58 5.42 11.49 12.08
N PHE A 59 6.40 11.55 11.16
CA PHE A 59 7.38 10.48 10.97
C PHE A 59 8.63 10.76 11.80
N THR A 60 9.03 9.81 12.65
CA THR A 60 10.29 9.90 13.41
C THR A 60 11.09 8.62 13.23
N VAL A 61 12.43 8.68 13.21
CA VAL A 61 13.28 7.49 13.05
C VAL A 61 12.94 6.38 14.06
N LYS A 62 12.41 6.75 15.24
CA LYS A 62 11.95 5.82 16.28
C LYS A 62 10.64 5.10 15.96
N SER A 63 9.81 5.59 15.05
CA SER A 63 8.60 4.91 14.58
C SER A 63 8.87 3.92 13.43
N CYS A 64 10.13 3.71 13.09
CA CYS A 64 10.57 2.69 12.15
C CYS A 64 10.75 1.35 12.92
N TYR A 65 9.65 0.62 13.11
CA TYR A 65 9.61 -0.74 13.67
C TYR A 65 8.43 -1.54 13.09
#